data_AF-A0A1Q8BI35-F1
#
_entry.id   AF-A0A1Q8BI35-F1
#
_cell.length_a   1.000
_cell.length_b   1.000
_cell.length_c   1.000
_cell.angle_alpha   90.00
_cell.angle_beta   90.00
_cell.angle_gamma   90.00
#
_symmetry.space_group_name_H-M   'P 1'
#
loop_
_entity.id
_entity.type
_entity.pdbx_description
1 polymer ?
#
loop_
_entity_poly.entity_id
_entity_poly.type
_entity_poly.pdbx_seq_one_letter_code
_entity_poly.pdbx_strand_id
1 'polypeptide(L)'
;MGVRKKIAVSVVLIIIAALAVWQFTSPQLLPTVGNNYSTFGPYSNIGSWTIPETMQYVRAYLAISISNLTFPRTGIGTDYSLVISDVNQTITNSLVKGFGVRVTGMNLQDSVDGSTSTWGNGNAVSDAVQATGIFFFRTSTNHTLRFTVTFQLYDLLPLGSIPDQTVTRSFNITQSVL
;
A
#
# COMPACT_ATOMS: atom_id res chain seq x y z
N MET A 1 18.28 22.13 -40.45
CA MET A 1 18.18 20.70 -40.03
C MET A 1 17.20 19.98 -40.94
N GLY A 2 17.65 18.98 -41.71
CA GLY A 2 16.81 18.30 -42.72
C GLY A 2 15.69 17.46 -42.11
N VAL A 3 14.60 17.27 -42.87
CA VAL A 3 13.35 16.60 -42.42
C VAL A 3 13.62 15.25 -41.76
N ARG A 4 14.52 14.44 -42.33
CA ARG A 4 14.90 13.12 -41.77
C ARG A 4 15.54 13.20 -40.37
N LYS A 5 16.38 14.22 -40.12
CA LYS A 5 17.00 14.43 -38.80
C LYS A 5 15.97 14.89 -37.77
N LYS A 6 14.98 15.69 -38.16
CA LYS A 6 13.88 16.10 -37.28
C LYS A 6 13.04 14.90 -36.85
N ILE A 7 12.67 14.03 -37.80
CA ILE A 7 11.91 12.80 -37.51
C ILE A 7 12.68 11.89 -36.54
N ALA A 8 13.97 11.65 -36.78
CA ALA A 8 14.79 10.83 -35.90
C ALA A 8 14.85 11.38 -34.46
N VAL A 9 15.06 12.68 -34.31
CA VAL A 9 15.09 13.34 -32.99
C VAL A 9 13.73 13.26 -32.29
N SER A 10 12.63 13.47 -33.02
CA SER A 10 11.29 13.34 -32.47
C SER A 10 10.99 11.93 -31.96
N VAL A 11 11.36 10.89 -32.71
CA VAL A 11 11.17 9.49 -32.29
C VAL A 11 11.97 9.20 -31.02
N VAL A 12 13.22 9.64 -30.95
CA VAL A 12 14.06 9.46 -29.76
C VAL A 12 13.45 10.17 -28.54
N LEU A 13 12.96 11.40 -28.71
CA LEU A 13 12.30 12.15 -27.63
C LEU A 13 11.04 11.44 -27.12
N ILE A 14 10.24 10.87 -28.01
CA ILE A 14 9.03 10.11 -27.62
C ILE A 14 9.42 8.88 -26.80
N ILE A 15 10.46 8.14 -27.21
CA ILE A 15 10.95 6.97 -26.47
C ILE A 15 11.46 7.38 -25.09
N ILE A 16 12.24 8.45 -24.99
CA ILE A 16 12.75 8.96 -23.71
C ILE A 16 11.58 9.39 -22.81
N ALA A 17 10.59 10.11 -23.34
CA ALA A 17 9.43 10.52 -22.58
C ALA A 17 8.61 9.32 -22.09
N ALA A 18 8.40 8.31 -22.92
CA ALA A 18 7.70 7.09 -22.54
C ALA A 18 8.45 6.32 -21.43
N LEU A 19 9.77 6.18 -21.55
CA LEU A 19 10.62 5.55 -20.53
C LEU A 19 10.60 6.35 -19.22
N ALA A 20 10.67 7.67 -19.29
CA ALA A 20 10.58 8.55 -18.12
C ALA A 20 9.24 8.38 -17.42
N VAL A 21 8.12 8.47 -18.15
CA VAL A 21 6.77 8.26 -17.59
C VAL A 21 6.67 6.87 -16.95
N TRP A 22 7.18 5.82 -17.60
CA TRP A 22 7.15 4.48 -17.04
C TRP A 22 7.97 4.36 -15.76
N GLN A 23 9.16 4.97 -15.68
CA GLN A 23 9.97 4.98 -14.46
C GLN A 23 9.31 5.74 -13.32
N PHE A 24 8.72 6.92 -13.60
CA PHE A 24 8.12 7.76 -12.56
C PHE A 24 6.73 7.30 -12.10
N THR A 25 6.06 6.42 -12.85
CA THR A 25 4.75 5.87 -12.48
C THR A 25 4.83 4.44 -11.94
N SER A 26 6.00 3.80 -12.05
CA SER A 26 6.24 2.47 -11.51
C SER A 26 6.28 2.51 -9.98
N PRO A 27 5.70 1.52 -9.29
CA PRO A 27 5.82 1.41 -7.85
C PRO A 27 7.28 1.28 -7.43
N GLN A 28 7.60 1.84 -6.27
CA GLN A 28 8.92 1.71 -5.68
C GLN A 28 9.12 0.32 -5.06
N LEU A 29 10.39 -0.07 -4.93
CA LEU A 29 10.77 -1.27 -4.19
C LEU A 29 10.24 -1.18 -2.77
N LEU A 30 9.52 -2.21 -2.34
CA LEU A 30 9.01 -2.24 -0.98
C LEU A 30 10.19 -2.29 -0.01
N PRO A 31 10.27 -1.37 0.97
CA PRO A 31 11.38 -1.37 1.91
C PRO A 31 11.34 -2.61 2.80
N THR A 32 12.51 -3.21 3.03
CA THR A 32 12.67 -4.26 4.04
C THR A 32 12.50 -3.66 5.44
N VAL A 33 11.77 -4.35 6.32
CA VAL A 33 11.55 -3.86 7.69
C VAL A 33 12.86 -3.81 8.47
N GLY A 34 13.38 -2.60 8.67
CA GLY A 34 14.06 -2.23 9.92
C GLY A 34 13.06 -1.55 10.86
N ASN A 35 13.41 -1.34 12.14
CA ASN A 35 12.57 -0.72 13.19
C ASN A 35 12.07 0.73 12.90
N ASN A 36 12.17 1.23 11.67
CA ASN A 36 12.00 2.62 11.27
C ASN A 36 10.55 3.12 11.21
N TYR A 37 9.55 2.24 11.33
CA TYR A 37 8.12 2.63 11.38
C TYR A 37 7.54 2.65 12.80
N SER A 38 8.39 2.50 13.83
CA SER A 38 8.00 2.51 15.25
C SER A 38 7.76 3.92 15.83
N THR A 39 7.83 4.98 15.02
CA THR A 39 7.77 6.38 15.47
C THR A 39 6.35 6.88 15.73
N PHE A 40 5.30 6.11 15.45
CA PHE A 40 3.94 6.45 15.83
C PHE A 40 3.77 6.15 17.32
N GLY A 41 3.38 7.19 18.08
CA GLY A 41 3.40 7.24 19.55
C GLY A 41 2.58 6.16 20.29
N PRO A 42 2.39 6.29 21.60
CA PRO A 42 1.99 5.20 22.51
C PRO A 42 0.53 4.72 22.38
N TYR A 43 -0.14 4.94 21.25
CA TYR A 43 -1.55 4.63 21.07
C TYR A 43 -1.78 3.17 20.67
N SER A 44 -2.87 2.62 21.20
CA SER A 44 -2.87 1.39 21.99
C SER A 44 -3.49 0.16 21.32
N ASN A 45 -3.81 0.20 20.02
CA ASN A 45 -4.31 -0.98 19.31
C ASN A 45 -3.52 -1.19 18.01
N ILE A 46 -2.63 -2.19 18.04
CA ILE A 46 -1.75 -2.56 16.93
C ILE A 46 -2.17 -3.95 16.47
N GLY A 47 -2.64 -4.05 15.24
CA GLY A 47 -2.74 -5.33 14.54
C GLY A 47 -1.55 -5.46 13.59
N SER A 48 -0.77 -6.53 13.72
CA SER A 48 0.32 -6.84 12.81
C SER A 48 0.19 -8.27 12.31
N TRP A 49 0.24 -8.45 11.00
CA TRP A 49 0.11 -9.75 10.34
C TRP A 49 1.23 -9.94 9.34
N THR A 50 1.72 -11.16 9.25
CA THR A 50 2.62 -11.58 8.17
C THR A 50 1.83 -12.44 7.20
N ILE A 51 1.80 -12.04 5.92
CA ILE A 51 1.12 -12.79 4.87
C ILE A 51 2.13 -13.26 3.81
N PRO A 52 2.09 -14.54 3.39
CA PRO A 52 2.86 -14.99 2.25
C PRO A 52 2.16 -14.60 0.95
N GLU A 53 2.91 -14.04 0.01
CA GLU A 53 2.45 -13.75 -1.34
C GLU A 53 3.39 -14.40 -2.37
N THR A 54 2.79 -15.07 -3.35
CA THR A 54 3.51 -15.74 -4.44
C THR A 54 3.18 -15.02 -5.73
N MET A 55 4.16 -14.29 -6.24
CA MET A 55 4.15 -13.59 -7.51
C MET A 55 4.73 -14.50 -8.62
N GLN A 56 4.64 -14.06 -9.86
CA GLN A 56 5.16 -14.78 -11.02
C GLN A 56 6.66 -15.03 -10.90
N TYR A 57 7.43 -14.03 -10.48
CA TYR A 57 8.90 -14.11 -10.37
C TYR A 57 9.44 -13.88 -8.96
N VAL A 58 8.56 -13.61 -7.98
CA VAL A 58 8.94 -13.31 -6.60
C VAL A 58 8.07 -14.11 -5.63
N ARG A 59 8.66 -14.57 -4.53
CA ARG A 59 7.90 -15.04 -3.36
C ARG A 59 8.27 -14.15 -2.20
N ALA A 60 7.30 -13.51 -1.57
CA ALA A 60 7.54 -12.54 -0.51
C ALA A 60 6.68 -12.84 0.72
N TYR A 61 7.23 -12.51 1.89
CA TYR A 61 6.47 -12.39 3.12
C TYR A 61 6.26 -10.91 3.41
N LEU A 62 5.01 -10.47 3.41
CA LEU A 62 4.65 -9.08 3.68
C LEU A 62 4.25 -8.94 5.14
N ALA A 63 4.78 -7.94 5.82
CA ALA A 63 4.24 -7.47 7.08
C ALA A 63 3.22 -6.37 6.80
N ILE A 64 2.02 -6.54 7.37
CA ILE A 64 0.95 -5.56 7.33
C ILE A 64 0.69 -5.14 8.76
N SER A 65 0.92 -3.86 9.04
CA SER A 65 0.65 -3.25 10.34
C SER A 65 -0.42 -2.20 10.20
N ILE A 66 -1.42 -2.25 11.07
CA ILE A 66 -2.47 -1.24 11.19
C ILE A 66 -2.49 -0.75 12.63
N SER A 67 -2.40 0.56 12.79
CA SER A 67 -2.44 1.24 14.08
C SER A 67 -3.31 2.48 14.03
N ASN A 68 -3.87 2.86 15.18
CA ASN A 68 -4.54 4.14 15.32
C ASN A 68 -3.51 5.25 15.58
N LEU A 69 -3.63 6.36 14.86
CA LEU A 69 -2.83 7.57 15.04
C LEU A 69 -3.43 8.50 16.08
N THR A 70 -4.76 8.51 16.19
CA THR A 70 -5.49 9.26 17.21
C THR A 70 -6.18 8.33 18.20
N PHE A 71 -6.44 8.84 19.40
CA PHE A 71 -7.15 8.08 20.42
C PHE A 71 -8.64 7.96 20.04
N PRO A 72 -9.23 6.74 20.04
CA PRO A 72 -10.62 6.56 19.65
C PRO A 72 -11.56 7.21 20.67
N ARG A 73 -12.48 8.06 20.20
CA ARG A 73 -13.44 8.76 21.06
C ARG A 73 -14.83 8.71 20.47
N THR A 74 -15.82 8.55 21.34
CA THR A 74 -17.23 8.57 20.96
C THR A 74 -17.57 9.86 20.21
N GLY A 75 -18.07 9.74 18.98
CA GLY A 75 -18.55 10.88 18.20
C GLY A 75 -17.47 11.62 17.38
N ILE A 76 -16.20 11.21 17.46
CA ILE A 76 -15.06 11.84 16.77
C ILE A 76 -14.39 10.80 15.86
N GLY A 77 -13.97 11.21 14.66
CA GLY A 77 -13.21 10.33 13.78
C GLY A 77 -11.88 9.90 14.36
N THR A 78 -11.49 8.66 14.07
CA THR A 78 -10.19 8.07 14.42
C THR A 78 -9.35 7.91 13.17
N ASP A 79 -8.10 8.34 13.25
CA ASP A 79 -7.15 8.21 12.15
C ASP A 79 -6.40 6.89 12.30
N TYR A 80 -6.20 6.19 11.19
CA TYR A 80 -5.45 4.94 11.14
C TYR A 80 -4.31 5.05 10.13
N SER A 81 -3.22 4.37 10.47
CA SER A 81 -2.08 4.16 9.59
C SER A 81 -2.03 2.70 9.19
N LEU A 82 -1.93 2.45 7.89
CA LEU A 82 -1.57 1.17 7.30
C LEU A 82 -0.12 1.25 6.82
N VAL A 83 0.69 0.31 7.28
CA VAL A 83 2.07 0.12 6.81
C VAL A 83 2.16 -1.28 6.19
N ILE A 84 2.65 -1.36 4.97
CA ILE A 84 2.98 -2.62 4.29
C ILE A 84 4.47 -2.61 4.02
N SER A 85 5.15 -3.70 4.36
CA SER A 85 6.60 -3.80 4.25
C SER A 85 7.05 -5.22 3.93
N ASP A 86 8.25 -5.33 3.34
CA ASP A 86 8.85 -6.62 3.03
C ASP A 86 9.56 -7.19 4.26
N VAL A 87 9.22 -8.42 4.63
CA VAL A 87 9.92 -9.17 5.68
C VAL A 87 11.06 -9.96 5.06
N ASN A 88 10.79 -10.61 3.93
CA ASN A 88 11.75 -11.41 3.19
C ASN A 88 11.18 -11.72 1.81
N GLN A 89 12.05 -11.75 0.81
CA GLN A 89 11.70 -12.08 -0.56
C GLN A 89 12.69 -13.07 -1.19
N THR A 90 12.19 -13.90 -2.10
CA THR A 90 12.98 -14.78 -2.96
C THR A 90 12.64 -14.47 -4.41
N ILE A 91 13.65 -14.12 -5.20
CA ILE A 91 13.50 -13.79 -6.62
C ILE A 91 13.90 -15.02 -7.44
N THR A 92 13.05 -15.43 -8.38
CA THR A 92 13.28 -16.61 -9.24
C THR A 92 13.75 -16.26 -10.65
N ASN A 93 13.75 -14.98 -11.03
CA ASN A 93 14.18 -14.49 -12.33
C ASN A 93 15.25 -13.37 -12.19
N SER A 94 16.37 -13.50 -12.90
CA SER A 94 17.48 -12.55 -12.86
C SER A 94 17.15 -11.16 -13.43
N LEU A 95 16.07 -11.05 -14.23
CA LEU A 95 15.59 -9.79 -14.77
C LEU A 95 14.70 -9.02 -13.79
N VAL A 96 14.35 -9.59 -12.64
CA VAL A 96 13.53 -8.95 -11.61
C VAL A 96 14.42 -8.49 -10.47
N LYS A 97 14.25 -7.24 -10.05
CA LYS A 97 15.02 -6.62 -8.95
C LYS A 97 14.36 -6.81 -7.58
N GLY A 98 13.07 -7.14 -7.58
CA GLY A 98 12.24 -7.28 -6.40
C GLY A 98 10.78 -7.03 -6.77
N PHE A 99 9.97 -6.63 -5.80
CA PHE A 99 8.57 -6.33 -6.02
C PHE A 99 8.16 -4.99 -5.42
N GLY A 100 7.07 -4.44 -5.93
CA GLY A 100 6.42 -3.24 -5.43
C GLY A 100 4.98 -3.52 -5.06
N VAL A 101 4.43 -2.69 -4.18
CA VAL A 101 3.03 -2.76 -3.75
C VAL A 101 2.37 -1.41 -3.97
N ARG A 102 1.14 -1.44 -4.47
CA ARG A 102 0.27 -0.26 -4.54
C ARG A 102 -1.07 -0.60 -3.89
N VAL A 103 -1.41 0.10 -2.81
CA VAL A 103 -2.75 -0.03 -2.22
C VAL A 103 -3.75 0.65 -3.15
N THR A 104 -4.76 -0.10 -3.59
CA THR A 104 -5.77 0.36 -4.55
C THR A 104 -7.13 0.59 -3.91
N GLY A 105 -7.33 0.12 -2.68
CA GLY A 105 -8.52 0.43 -1.90
C GLY A 105 -8.44 -0.05 -0.46
N MET A 106 -9.17 0.62 0.42
CA MET A 106 -9.38 0.18 1.79
C MET A 106 -10.83 0.40 2.19
N ASN A 107 -11.45 -0.62 2.77
CA ASN A 107 -12.77 -0.53 3.36
C ASN A 107 -12.67 -0.91 4.83
N LEU A 108 -13.31 -0.16 5.69
CA LEU A 108 -13.38 -0.42 7.11
C LEU A 108 -14.83 -0.62 7.50
N GLN A 109 -15.11 -1.73 8.19
CA GLN A 109 -16.45 -2.05 8.68
C GLN A 109 -16.45 -2.18 10.20
N ASP A 110 -17.41 -1.53 10.86
CA ASP A 110 -17.67 -1.69 12.29
C ASP A 110 -18.58 -2.89 12.56
N SER A 111 -18.28 -3.64 13.62
CA SER A 111 -19.06 -4.80 14.07
C SER A 111 -20.31 -4.43 14.87
N VAL A 112 -20.40 -3.21 15.42
CA VAL A 112 -21.54 -2.81 16.26
C VAL A 112 -22.75 -2.39 15.42
N ASP A 113 -22.55 -1.47 14.49
CA ASP A 113 -23.64 -0.89 13.68
C ASP A 113 -23.55 -1.28 12.19
N GLY A 114 -22.51 -2.02 11.80
CA GLY A 114 -22.28 -2.39 10.41
C GLY A 114 -21.84 -1.23 9.53
N SER A 115 -21.54 -0.07 10.10
CA SER A 115 -21.13 1.12 9.36
C SER A 115 -19.85 0.85 8.58
N THR A 116 -19.79 1.39 7.37
CA THR A 116 -18.64 1.22 6.47
C THR A 116 -18.04 2.57 6.13
N SER A 117 -16.72 2.63 6.13
CA SER A 117 -15.97 3.77 5.62
C SER A 117 -14.94 3.31 4.60
N THR A 118 -14.95 3.94 3.43
CA THR A 118 -14.06 3.61 2.32
C THR A 118 -13.01 4.69 2.16
N TRP A 119 -11.75 4.27 2.07
CA TRP A 119 -10.62 5.12 1.71
C TRP A 119 -10.08 4.70 0.35
N GLY A 120 -9.83 5.68 -0.53
CA GLY A 120 -9.15 5.47 -1.81
C GLY A 120 -10.04 5.48 -3.07
N ASN A 121 -10.70 6.61 -3.37
CA ASN A 121 -11.05 6.91 -4.77
C ASN A 121 -10.86 8.42 -5.02
N GLY A 122 -9.68 8.80 -5.53
CA GLY A 122 -9.45 10.17 -6.02
C GLY A 122 -8.10 10.80 -5.74
N ASN A 123 -7.28 10.30 -4.80
CA ASN A 123 -5.93 10.82 -4.57
C ASN A 123 -4.95 9.67 -4.38
N ALA A 124 -3.86 9.74 -5.14
CA ALA A 124 -2.82 8.74 -5.25
C ALA A 124 -2.41 8.20 -3.87
N VAL A 125 -2.63 6.90 -3.66
CA VAL A 125 -1.97 6.21 -2.56
C VAL A 125 -0.50 6.18 -2.93
N SER A 126 0.28 6.97 -2.19
CA SER A 126 1.75 6.96 -2.21
C SER A 126 2.24 5.53 -2.37
N ASP A 127 3.17 5.32 -3.30
CA ASP A 127 3.89 4.05 -3.44
C ASP A 127 4.24 3.52 -2.04
N ALA A 128 3.90 2.26 -1.80
CA ALA A 128 3.71 1.70 -0.47
C ALA A 128 4.94 1.90 0.42
N VAL A 129 4.85 2.90 1.27
CA VAL A 129 5.68 3.08 2.47
C VAL A 129 4.77 3.41 3.65
N GLN A 130 3.68 4.13 3.41
CA GLN A 130 2.67 4.42 4.41
C GLN A 130 1.37 4.87 3.73
N ALA A 131 0.26 4.28 4.14
CA ALA A 131 -1.09 4.71 3.78
C ALA A 131 -1.77 5.24 5.05
N THR A 132 -1.99 6.55 5.13
CA THR A 132 -2.71 7.19 6.24
C THR A 132 -4.12 7.55 5.81
N GLY A 133 -5.12 7.14 6.61
CA GLY A 133 -6.53 7.42 6.36
C GLY A 133 -7.24 7.87 7.62
N ILE A 134 -8.18 8.81 7.47
CA ILE A 134 -9.09 9.28 8.52
C ILE A 134 -10.40 8.49 8.39
N PHE A 135 -10.88 7.90 9.48
CA PHE A 135 -12.15 7.16 9.47
C PHE A 135 -13.08 7.66 10.58
N PHE A 136 -14.35 7.88 10.25
CA PHE A 136 -15.33 8.40 11.20
C PHE A 136 -16.23 7.29 11.70
N PHE A 137 -16.21 7.03 13.02
CA PHE A 137 -17.17 6.15 13.68
C PHE A 137 -17.79 6.85 14.88
N ARG A 138 -19.07 6.58 15.12
CA ARG A 138 -19.80 7.08 16.29
C ARG A 138 -20.20 5.89 17.15
N THR A 139 -19.26 5.33 17.91
CA THR A 139 -19.59 4.22 18.82
C THR A 139 -19.08 4.52 20.23
N SER A 140 -19.86 4.11 21.23
CA SER A 140 -19.65 4.38 22.66
C SER A 140 -19.20 3.14 23.43
N THR A 141 -18.72 2.11 22.74
CA THR A 141 -18.37 0.80 23.30
C THR A 141 -17.17 0.18 22.57
N ASN A 142 -16.46 -0.74 23.23
CA ASN A 142 -15.46 -1.56 22.58
C ASN A 142 -16.08 -2.33 21.41
N HIS A 143 -15.39 -2.35 20.29
CA HIS A 143 -15.90 -2.95 19.07
C HIS A 143 -14.76 -3.53 18.23
N THR A 144 -15.10 -4.48 17.36
CA THR A 144 -14.17 -5.00 16.36
C THR A 144 -14.34 -4.25 15.06
N LEU A 145 -13.23 -3.76 14.53
CA LEU A 145 -13.15 -3.14 13.21
C LEU A 145 -12.54 -4.14 12.22
N ARG A 146 -13.23 -4.35 11.11
CA ARG A 146 -12.75 -5.17 10.00
C ARG A 146 -12.20 -4.28 8.89
N PHE A 147 -10.88 -4.24 8.79
CA PHE A 147 -10.17 -3.60 7.69
C PHE A 147 -10.10 -4.57 6.52
N THR A 148 -10.54 -4.15 5.34
CA THR A 148 -10.39 -4.87 4.09
C THR A 148 -9.50 -4.05 3.17
N VAL A 149 -8.28 -4.52 2.96
CA VAL A 149 -7.26 -3.83 2.16
C VAL A 149 -7.13 -4.54 0.83
N THR A 150 -7.21 -3.78 -0.26
CA THR A 150 -6.94 -4.24 -1.62
C THR A 150 -5.66 -3.59 -2.12
N PHE A 151 -4.73 -4.40 -2.62
CA PHE A 151 -3.46 -3.93 -3.15
C PHE A 151 -3.07 -4.69 -4.42
N GLN A 152 -2.40 -3.99 -5.33
CA GLN A 152 -1.80 -4.54 -6.53
C GLN A 152 -0.31 -4.82 -6.27
N LEU A 153 0.11 -6.04 -6.58
CA LEU A 153 1.51 -6.46 -6.57
C LEU A 153 2.12 -6.25 -7.96
N TYR A 154 3.40 -5.89 -7.97
CA TYR A 154 4.16 -5.64 -9.19
C TYR A 154 5.53 -6.29 -9.11
N ASP A 155 5.95 -6.94 -10.19
CA ASP A 155 7.34 -7.32 -10.39
C ASP A 155 8.13 -6.09 -10.88
N LEU A 156 9.23 -5.78 -10.20
CA LEU A 156 10.06 -4.63 -10.54
C LEU A 156 11.19 -5.04 -11.47
N LEU A 157 11.26 -4.39 -12.62
CA LEU A 157 12.29 -4.60 -13.63
C LEU A 157 13.38 -3.53 -13.52
N PRO A 158 14.53 -3.72 -14.19
CA PRO A 158 15.54 -2.68 -14.30
C PRO A 158 15.02 -1.36 -14.85
N LEU A 159 14.01 -1.42 -15.72
CA LEU A 159 13.35 -0.29 -16.34
C LEU A 159 11.83 -0.48 -16.21
N GLY A 160 11.28 -0.05 -15.08
CA GLY A 160 9.84 -0.05 -14.83
C GLY A 160 9.34 -1.23 -14.03
N SER A 161 8.06 -1.57 -14.21
CA SER A 161 7.36 -2.60 -13.44
C SER A 161 6.27 -3.27 -14.29
N ILE A 162 5.94 -4.51 -13.94
CA ILE A 162 4.83 -5.27 -14.53
C ILE A 162 3.83 -5.59 -13.41
N PRO A 163 2.54 -5.27 -13.57
CA PRO A 163 1.52 -5.70 -12.61
C PRO A 163 1.39 -7.22 -12.66
N ASP A 164 1.42 -7.85 -11.49
CA ASP A 164 1.26 -9.30 -11.39
C ASP A 164 -0.18 -9.66 -11.00
N GLN A 165 -0.55 -9.42 -9.74
CA GLN A 165 -1.88 -9.77 -9.22
C GLN A 165 -2.45 -8.74 -8.24
N THR A 166 -3.78 -8.67 -8.20
CA THR A 166 -4.51 -7.91 -7.18
C THR A 166 -4.88 -8.84 -6.03
N VAL A 167 -4.62 -8.40 -4.80
CA VAL A 167 -4.93 -9.16 -3.58
C VAL A 167 -5.84 -8.35 -2.69
N THR A 168 -6.87 -9.00 -2.14
CA THR A 168 -7.75 -8.43 -1.12
C THR A 168 -7.65 -9.27 0.15
N ARG A 169 -7.32 -8.62 1.28
CA ARG A 169 -7.23 -9.25 2.60
C ARG A 169 -8.07 -8.50 3.61
N SER A 170 -8.65 -9.25 4.56
CA SER A 170 -9.34 -8.67 5.71
C SER A 170 -8.57 -8.92 7.00
N PHE A 171 -8.53 -7.90 7.85
CA PHE A 171 -7.86 -7.90 9.15
C PHE A 171 -8.80 -7.33 10.21
N ASN A 172 -8.85 -7.99 11.37
CA ASN A 172 -9.71 -7.56 12.47
C ASN A 172 -8.87 -6.92 13.57
N ILE A 173 -9.26 -5.73 14.01
CA ILE A 173 -8.65 -5.03 15.14
C ILE A 173 -9.74 -4.78 16.18
N THR A 174 -9.45 -5.12 17.43
CA THR A 174 -10.30 -4.70 18.53
C THR A 174 -9.96 -3.26 18.90
N GLN A 175 -10.95 -2.39 18.84
CA GLN A 175 -10.85 -1.01 19.29
C GLN A 175 -11.52 -0.88 20.66
N SER A 176 -10.74 -0.40 21.61
CA SER A 176 -11.24 0.02 22.92
C SER A 176 -11.54 1.51 22.90
N VAL A 177 -12.75 1.89 23.30
CA VAL A 177 -13.21 3.29 23.37
C VAL A 177 -13.29 3.70 24.85
N LEU A 178 -12.72 4.85 25.21
CA LEU A 178 -12.93 5.48 26.53
C LEU A 178 -13.98 6.58 26.46
#